data_AF-M3HWS8-F1
#
_entry.id   AF-M3HWS8-F1
#
_cell.length_a   1.000
_cell.length_b   1.000
_cell.length_c   1.000
_cell.angle_alpha   90.00
_cell.angle_beta   90.00
_cell.angle_gamma   90.00
#
_symmetry.space_group_name_H-M   'P 1'
#
loop_
_entity.id
_entity.type
_entity.pdbx_description
1 polymer ?
#
loop_
_entity_poly.entity_id
_entity_poly.type
_entity_poly.pdbx_seq_one_letter_code
_entity_poly.pdbx_strand_id
1 'polypeptide(L)'
;MLEYSVFFILPNLDFNQYCPPTEEIPILEPGTYTRYMSEGDTYIFDNRARFQQSAPSGERRYFTFTIQENPGQEMKLTTPECGNSSDEFKADDDSGLPGQFETLSIALLTPPLPVKRFRFFTKLKAVTGSGIITFTTPSAPDPPQ
;
A
#
# COMPACT_ATOMS: atom_id res chain seq x y z
N MET A 1 3.47 -2.32 -50.18
CA MET A 1 3.94 -3.21 -49.11
C MET A 1 3.73 -2.43 -47.81
N LEU A 2 2.73 -2.80 -47.00
CA LEU A 2 2.44 -2.12 -45.73
C LEU A 2 3.35 -2.72 -44.66
N GLU A 3 4.34 -1.94 -44.22
CA GLU A 3 5.14 -2.28 -43.05
C GLU A 3 4.29 -2.03 -41.80
N TYR A 4 3.92 -3.10 -41.12
CA TYR A 4 3.35 -3.02 -39.79
C TYR A 4 4.50 -2.88 -38.79
N SER A 5 4.80 -1.65 -38.38
CA SER A 5 5.68 -1.40 -37.24
C SER A 5 4.92 -1.72 -35.96
N VAL A 6 5.13 -2.93 -35.41
CA VAL A 6 4.68 -3.27 -34.06
C VAL A 6 5.63 -2.60 -33.07
N PHE A 7 5.23 -1.45 -32.54
CA PHE A 7 5.91 -0.85 -31.39
C PHE A 7 5.50 -1.61 -30.13
N PHE A 8 6.37 -2.50 -29.66
CA PHE A 8 6.31 -2.94 -28.27
C PHE A 8 6.87 -1.79 -27.41
N ILE A 9 5.98 -1.03 -26.77
CA ILE A 9 6.39 -0.29 -25.57
C ILE A 9 6.55 -1.37 -24.51
N LEU A 10 7.78 -1.85 -24.31
CA LEU A 10 8.10 -2.64 -23.13
C LEU A 10 7.88 -1.70 -21.92
N PRO A 11 6.89 -1.94 -21.05
CA PRO A 11 6.76 -1.14 -19.85
C PRO A 11 7.97 -1.49 -19.01
N ASN A 12 8.92 -0.56 -18.93
CA ASN A 12 9.99 -0.46 -17.94
C ASN A 12 10.25 -1.77 -17.17
N LEU A 13 10.77 -2.79 -17.88
CA LEU A 13 11.02 -4.13 -17.33
C LEU A 13 12.32 -4.08 -16.54
N ASP A 14 12.26 -3.37 -15.42
CA ASP A 14 13.21 -3.58 -14.35
C ASP A 14 12.82 -4.91 -13.69
N PHE A 15 13.54 -5.96 -14.03
CA PHE A 15 13.29 -7.32 -13.54
C PHE A 15 13.43 -7.44 -12.00
N ASN A 16 13.81 -6.36 -11.31
CA ASN A 16 13.87 -6.25 -9.85
C ASN A 16 12.77 -5.33 -9.26
N GLN A 17 11.78 -4.90 -10.05
CA GLN A 17 10.66 -4.07 -9.56
C GLN A 17 9.63 -4.92 -8.83
N TYR A 18 9.91 -5.22 -7.56
CA TYR A 18 8.95 -5.83 -6.63
C TYR A 18 7.69 -4.97 -6.39
N CYS A 19 7.67 -3.74 -6.91
CA CYS A 19 6.50 -2.86 -6.94
C CYS A 19 6.37 -2.20 -8.32
N PRO A 20 5.15 -1.80 -8.73
CA PRO A 20 4.95 -0.99 -9.94
C PRO A 20 5.79 0.30 -9.92
N PRO A 21 6.06 0.89 -11.09
CA PRO A 21 6.64 2.23 -11.18
C PRO A 21 5.84 3.20 -10.32
N THR A 22 6.52 4.07 -9.56
CA THR A 22 5.83 4.99 -8.65
C THR A 22 4.80 5.87 -9.35
N GLU A 23 5.12 6.32 -10.56
CA GLU A 23 4.23 7.20 -11.34
C GLU A 23 2.88 6.54 -11.65
N GLU A 24 2.80 5.22 -11.56
CA GLU A 24 1.58 4.42 -11.72
C GLU A 24 0.89 4.10 -10.39
N ILE A 25 1.54 4.35 -9.24
CA ILE A 25 0.96 4.14 -7.91
C ILE A 25 0.17 5.40 -7.51
N PRO A 26 -1.14 5.30 -7.26
CA PRO A 26 -1.95 6.45 -6.90
C PRO A 26 -1.54 7.00 -5.53
N ILE A 27 -1.45 8.32 -5.45
CA ILE A 27 -1.36 9.02 -4.17
C ILE A 27 -2.75 9.01 -3.56
N LEU A 28 -2.84 8.49 -2.35
CA LEU A 28 -4.09 8.45 -1.62
C LEU A 28 -4.05 9.50 -0.51
N GLU A 29 -4.95 10.47 -0.60
CA GLU A 29 -5.12 11.46 0.45
C GLU A 29 -5.60 10.81 1.77
N PRO A 30 -5.51 11.53 2.89
CA PRO A 30 -6.21 11.14 4.11
C PRO A 30 -7.72 11.11 3.92
N GLY A 31 -8.39 10.11 4.50
CA GLY A 31 -9.84 9.96 4.40
C GLY A 31 -10.29 8.51 4.36
N THR A 32 -11.61 8.35 4.19
CA THR A 32 -12.31 7.05 4.12
C THR A 32 -12.65 6.72 2.68
N TYR A 33 -12.34 5.49 2.28
CA TYR A 33 -12.49 4.99 0.92
C TYR A 33 -13.21 3.65 0.93
N THR A 34 -13.98 3.39 -0.13
CA THR A 34 -14.60 2.09 -0.37
C THR A 34 -14.04 1.47 -1.64
N ARG A 35 -13.78 0.16 -1.64
CA ARG A 35 -13.30 -0.55 -2.82
C ARG A 35 -13.83 -1.97 -2.86
N TYR A 36 -14.26 -2.41 -4.04
CA TYR A 36 -14.48 -3.84 -4.27
C TYR A 36 -13.13 -4.54 -4.47
N MET A 37 -12.91 -5.64 -3.74
CA MET A 37 -11.74 -6.50 -3.88
C MET A 37 -12.16 -7.97 -3.77
N SER A 38 -11.59 -8.82 -4.60
CA SER A 38 -11.72 -10.28 -4.57
C SER A 38 -10.42 -10.92 -4.08
N GLU A 39 -10.48 -12.16 -3.62
CA GLU A 39 -9.32 -12.95 -3.22
C GLU A 39 -8.17 -12.86 -4.24
N GLY A 40 -6.98 -12.51 -3.74
CA GLY A 40 -5.79 -12.30 -4.54
C GLY A 40 -5.61 -10.86 -5.04
N ASP A 41 -6.66 -10.03 -5.03
CA ASP A 41 -6.56 -8.62 -5.42
C ASP A 41 -5.63 -7.86 -4.48
N THR A 42 -4.86 -6.95 -5.06
CA THR A 42 -4.00 -6.04 -4.33
C THR A 42 -4.31 -4.60 -4.71
N TYR A 43 -4.21 -3.72 -3.73
CA TYR A 43 -4.28 -2.29 -3.94
C TYR A 43 -3.11 -1.61 -3.24
N ILE A 44 -2.22 -1.01 -4.01
CA ILE A 44 -1.06 -0.27 -3.51
C ILE A 44 -1.33 1.22 -3.66
N PHE A 45 -0.96 2.00 -2.65
CA PHE A 45 -1.02 3.45 -2.71
C PHE A 45 0.19 4.13 -2.06
N ASP A 46 0.44 5.35 -2.52
CA ASP A 46 1.50 6.24 -2.08
C ASP A 46 1.04 7.08 -0.87
N ASN A 47 1.85 7.07 0.19
CA ASN A 47 1.58 7.75 1.46
C ASN A 47 2.14 9.18 1.51
N ARG A 48 2.63 9.75 0.40
CA ARG A 48 3.18 11.12 0.35
C ARG A 48 2.23 12.17 0.92
N ALA A 49 0.92 11.99 0.75
CA ALA A 49 -0.09 12.88 1.30
C ALA A 49 -0.14 12.89 2.86
N ARG A 50 0.35 11.84 3.52
CA ARG A 50 0.38 11.67 4.99
C ARG A 50 1.67 12.19 5.61
N PHE A 51 2.73 12.21 4.82
CA PHE A 51 4.02 12.76 5.20
C PHE A 51 4.07 14.26 4.90
N GLN A 52 3.21 15.05 5.53
CA GLN A 52 3.29 16.50 5.46
C GLN A 52 4.27 17.07 6.51
N GLN A 53 5.31 17.74 5.99
CA GLN A 53 6.21 18.73 6.60
C GLN A 53 7.15 18.28 7.75
N SER A 54 8.46 18.39 7.48
CA SER A 54 9.63 18.42 8.40
C SER A 54 10.24 17.11 8.93
N ALA A 55 9.65 15.95 8.64
CA ALA A 55 10.22 14.68 9.09
C ALA A 55 11.58 14.38 8.40
N PRO A 56 12.68 14.11 9.15
CA PRO A 56 13.95 13.72 8.55
C PRO A 56 13.81 12.46 7.70
N SER A 57 14.50 12.41 6.57
CA SER A 57 14.54 11.23 5.70
C SER A 57 14.94 9.96 6.46
N GLY A 58 14.19 8.88 6.26
CA GLY A 58 14.43 7.59 6.93
C GLY A 58 13.88 7.52 8.36
N GLU A 59 13.19 8.57 8.84
CA GLU A 59 12.47 8.50 10.10
C GLU A 59 11.30 7.50 10.01
N ARG A 60 11.25 6.57 10.96
CA ARG A 60 10.14 5.60 11.12
C ARG A 60 9.03 6.21 11.95
N ARG A 61 7.82 6.24 11.41
CA ARG A 61 6.61 6.70 12.10
C ARG A 61 5.52 5.65 12.01
N TYR A 62 4.72 5.54 13.06
CA TYR A 62 3.55 4.67 13.10
C TYR A 62 2.33 5.44 12.63
N PHE A 63 1.44 4.74 11.94
CA PHE A 63 0.19 5.28 11.43
C PHE A 63 -0.91 4.26 11.70
N THR A 64 -1.98 4.73 12.34
CA THR A 64 -3.16 3.91 12.59
C THR A 64 -4.15 4.01 11.42
N PHE A 65 -4.44 2.88 10.79
CA PHE A 65 -5.46 2.70 9.77
C PHE A 65 -6.66 1.98 10.36
N THR A 66 -7.84 2.15 9.76
CA THR A 66 -9.00 1.30 10.07
C THR A 66 -9.50 0.60 8.84
N ILE A 67 -9.86 -0.68 8.94
CA ILE A 67 -10.44 -1.45 7.85
C ILE A 67 -11.74 -2.06 8.34
N GLN A 68 -12.81 -1.88 7.56
CA GLN A 68 -14.06 -2.60 7.67
C GLN A 68 -14.12 -3.57 6.49
N GLU A 69 -13.99 -4.85 6.80
CA GLU A 69 -14.09 -5.92 5.83
C GLU A 69 -15.54 -6.24 5.49
N ASN A 70 -15.76 -6.81 4.31
CA ASN A 70 -17.04 -7.42 3.95
C ASN A 70 -17.20 -8.75 4.71
N PRO A 71 -18.41 -9.18 5.10
CA PRO A 71 -18.61 -10.49 5.71
C PRO A 71 -18.01 -11.63 4.88
N GLY A 72 -17.18 -12.46 5.51
CA GLY A 72 -16.50 -13.58 4.85
C GLY A 72 -15.30 -13.20 3.98
N GLN A 73 -14.85 -11.95 4.03
CA GLN A 73 -13.62 -11.47 3.40
C GLN A 73 -12.57 -11.17 4.47
N GLU A 74 -11.31 -11.56 4.25
CA GLU A 74 -10.16 -11.17 5.08
C GLU A 74 -9.17 -10.35 4.26
N MET A 75 -8.68 -9.28 4.86
CA MET A 75 -7.84 -8.26 4.28
C MET A 75 -6.56 -8.12 5.10
N LYS A 76 -5.43 -8.05 4.39
CA LYS A 76 -4.14 -7.79 5.01
C LYS A 76 -3.61 -6.43 4.60
N LEU A 77 -3.16 -5.66 5.58
CA LEU A 77 -2.44 -4.41 5.37
C LEU A 77 -0.93 -4.66 5.55
N THR A 78 -0.15 -4.38 4.50
CA THR A 78 1.31 -4.51 4.51
C THR A 78 1.99 -3.29 3.93
N THR A 79 3.30 -3.19 4.13
CA THR A 79 4.16 -2.23 3.44
C THR A 79 5.33 -2.95 2.76
N PRO A 80 5.52 -2.79 1.44
CA PRO A 80 6.53 -3.55 0.69
C PRO A 80 7.95 -2.95 0.72
N GLU A 81 8.96 -3.78 0.48
CA GLU A 81 10.33 -3.36 0.17
C GLU A 81 10.53 -3.16 -1.35
N CYS A 82 9.87 -2.14 -1.91
CA CYS A 82 9.95 -1.86 -3.34
C CYS A 82 11.40 -1.73 -3.84
N GLY A 83 11.75 -2.55 -4.84
CA GLY A 83 13.00 -2.51 -5.60
C GLY A 83 14.08 -3.50 -5.17
N ASN A 84 14.10 -3.98 -3.92
CA ASN A 84 15.18 -4.89 -3.45
C ASN A 84 14.71 -6.30 -3.12
N SER A 85 13.47 -6.49 -2.64
CA SER A 85 12.96 -7.80 -2.27
C SER A 85 11.43 -7.89 -2.39
N SER A 86 10.90 -9.11 -2.40
CA SER A 86 9.46 -9.38 -2.29
C SER A 86 8.96 -9.27 -0.86
N ASP A 87 9.77 -8.75 0.07
CA ASP A 87 9.42 -8.70 1.47
C ASP A 87 8.33 -7.67 1.71
N GLU A 88 7.44 -8.04 2.63
CA GLU A 88 6.34 -7.22 3.07
C GLU A 88 6.28 -7.23 4.58
N PHE A 89 6.12 -6.05 5.15
CA PHE A 89 6.00 -5.88 6.58
C PHE A 89 4.52 -5.72 6.91
N LYS A 90 4.00 -6.64 7.71
CA LYS A 90 2.62 -6.60 8.18
C LYS A 90 2.37 -5.41 9.10
N ALA A 91 1.12 -4.96 9.13
CA ALA A 91 0.61 -4.16 10.23
C ALA A 91 0.53 -5.01 11.52
N ASP A 92 0.55 -4.31 12.64
CA ASP A 92 0.21 -4.85 13.95
C ASP A 92 -1.31 -4.76 14.16
N ASP A 93 -1.83 -5.55 15.11
CA ASP A 93 -3.24 -5.62 15.51
C ASP A 93 -4.23 -6.14 14.45
N ASP A 94 -3.72 -6.75 13.39
CA ASP A 94 -4.47 -7.56 12.41
C ASP A 94 -4.98 -8.85 13.07
N SER A 95 -6.30 -9.10 13.02
CA SER A 95 -6.91 -10.26 13.66
C SER A 95 -6.73 -11.55 12.86
N GLY A 96 -6.51 -11.44 11.55
CA GLY A 96 -6.48 -12.55 10.60
C GLY A 96 -7.82 -13.29 10.49
N LEU A 97 -8.93 -12.68 10.92
CA LEU A 97 -10.27 -13.25 10.86
C LEU A 97 -11.12 -12.51 9.81
N PRO A 98 -11.96 -13.21 9.04
CA PRO A 98 -12.81 -12.55 8.06
C PRO A 98 -13.92 -11.67 8.66
N GLY A 99 -14.30 -10.62 7.95
CA GLY A 99 -15.47 -9.78 8.21
C GLY A 99 -15.31 -8.85 9.41
N GLN A 100 -14.08 -8.54 9.82
CA GLN A 100 -13.81 -7.73 10.99
C GLN A 100 -13.82 -6.23 10.70
N PHE A 101 -14.04 -5.47 11.77
CA PHE A 101 -13.64 -4.07 11.85
C PHE A 101 -12.33 -4.02 12.62
N GLU A 102 -11.26 -3.58 11.98
CA GLU A 102 -9.92 -3.61 12.51
C GLU A 102 -9.32 -2.21 12.59
N THR A 103 -8.50 -2.01 13.62
CA THR A 103 -7.66 -0.82 13.79
C THR A 103 -6.22 -1.28 13.78
N LEU A 104 -5.50 -0.96 12.71
CA LEU A 104 -4.21 -1.54 12.37
C LEU A 104 -3.12 -0.49 12.47
N SER A 105 -2.03 -0.80 13.17
CA SER A 105 -0.86 0.08 13.23
C SER A 105 0.19 -0.36 12.22
N ILE A 106 0.67 0.54 11.37
CA ILE A 106 1.77 0.23 10.44
C ILE A 106 2.90 1.25 10.55
N ALA A 107 4.12 0.72 10.65
CA ALA A 107 5.33 1.53 10.61
C ALA A 107 5.74 1.85 9.18
N LEU A 108 5.60 3.11 8.81
CA LEU A 108 6.04 3.67 7.54
C LEU A 108 7.31 4.49 7.72
N LEU A 109 8.14 4.53 6.68
CA LEU A 109 9.36 5.33 6.65
C LEU A 109 9.15 6.54 5.75
N THR A 110 9.61 7.69 6.22
CA THR A 110 9.78 8.86 5.36
C THR A 110 10.82 8.51 4.29
N PRO A 111 10.54 8.79 3.02
CA PRO A 111 11.44 8.42 1.95
C PRO A 111 12.67 9.33 1.96
N PRO A 112 13.89 8.80 1.80
CA PRO A 112 14.81 9.37 0.84
C PRO A 112 14.36 8.90 -0.56
N LEU A 113 13.97 9.79 -1.45
CA LEU A 113 13.87 9.46 -2.88
C LEU A 113 15.30 9.14 -3.43
N PRO A 114 15.50 8.48 -4.60
CA PRO A 114 14.53 7.99 -5.60
C PRO A 114 14.51 6.47 -5.85
N VAL A 115 15.39 5.66 -5.23
CA VAL A 115 15.61 4.25 -5.61
C VAL A 115 15.06 3.24 -4.59
N LYS A 116 14.95 3.61 -3.31
CA LYS A 116 14.49 2.71 -2.25
C LYS A 116 13.28 3.28 -1.56
N ARG A 117 12.13 2.66 -1.79
CA ARG A 117 10.85 3.04 -1.16
C ARG A 117 10.46 2.03 -0.10
N PHE A 118 11.47 1.62 0.66
CA PHE A 118 11.35 0.71 1.78
C PHE A 118 10.34 1.27 2.78
N ARG A 119 9.26 0.53 3.00
CA ARG A 119 8.19 0.87 3.94
C ARG A 119 7.50 2.23 3.67
N PHE A 120 7.47 2.69 2.43
CA PHE A 120 6.86 3.98 2.07
C PHE A 120 5.43 3.82 1.55
N PHE A 121 5.18 2.82 0.70
CA PHE A 121 3.85 2.52 0.20
C PHE A 121 3.05 1.66 1.17
N THR A 122 1.74 1.69 1.07
CA THR A 122 0.87 0.73 1.76
C THR A 122 0.20 -0.15 0.72
N LYS A 123 0.09 -1.44 1.03
CA LYS A 123 -0.63 -2.42 0.23
C LYS A 123 -1.76 -3.03 1.04
N LEU A 124 -2.96 -2.99 0.49
CA LEU A 124 -4.08 -3.81 0.89
C LEU A 124 -4.11 -5.07 0.02
N LYS A 125 -4.28 -6.24 0.62
CA LYS A 125 -4.43 -7.51 -0.09
C LYS A 125 -5.67 -8.23 0.42
N ALA A 126 -6.56 -8.61 -0.48
CA ALA A 126 -7.63 -9.55 -0.14
C ALA A 126 -7.05 -10.95 -0.09
N VAL A 127 -7.05 -11.55 1.09
CA VAL A 127 -6.43 -12.86 1.32
C VAL A 127 -7.43 -13.99 1.09
N THR A 128 -8.69 -13.79 1.50
CA THR A 128 -9.80 -14.70 1.20
C THR A 128 -11.09 -13.92 0.97
N GLY A 129 -12.04 -14.53 0.26
CA GLY A 129 -13.37 -13.96 0.05
C GLY A 129 -13.41 -12.81 -0.96
N SER A 130 -14.55 -12.12 -1.06
CA SER A 130 -14.72 -10.98 -1.96
C SER A 130 -15.81 -10.06 -1.47
N GLY A 131 -15.72 -8.78 -1.83
CA GLY A 131 -16.71 -7.79 -1.42
C GLY A 131 -16.20 -6.36 -1.45
N ILE A 132 -17.08 -5.45 -1.02
CA ILE A 132 -16.74 -4.05 -0.82
C ILE A 132 -16.17 -3.90 0.59
N ILE A 133 -14.92 -3.47 0.67
CA ILE A 133 -14.30 -3.05 1.92
C ILE A 133 -14.38 -1.54 2.07
N THR A 134 -14.36 -1.06 3.31
CA THR A 134 -14.14 0.35 3.64
C THR A 134 -12.85 0.47 4.41
N PHE A 135 -12.00 1.42 4.08
CA PHE A 135 -10.78 1.66 4.83
C PHE A 135 -10.55 3.15 5.02
N THR A 136 -10.10 3.52 6.22
CA THR A 136 -9.77 4.90 6.57
C THR A 136 -8.28 5.01 6.75
N THR A 137 -7.74 6.07 6.18
CA THR A 137 -6.32 6.36 6.16
C THR A 137 -6.05 7.64 6.94
N PRO A 138 -5.03 7.66 7.81
CA PRO A 138 -4.80 8.79 8.71
C PRO A 138 -4.20 9.99 7.98
N SER A 139 -4.37 11.17 8.58
CA SER A 139 -3.79 12.43 8.11
C SER A 139 -2.45 12.77 8.73
N ALA A 140 -2.09 12.11 9.82
CA ALA A 140 -0.87 12.36 10.60
C ALA A 140 -0.35 11.05 11.20
N PRO A 141 0.94 10.98 11.56
CA PRO A 141 1.47 9.86 12.33
C PRO A 141 0.87 9.81 13.73
N ASP A 142 0.91 8.64 14.34
CA ASP A 142 0.53 8.44 15.74
C ASP A 142 1.46 9.26 16.67
N PRO A 143 0.96 9.73 17.83
CA PRO A 143 1.81 10.41 18.82
C PRO A 143 2.97 9.53 19.30
N PRO A 144 4.12 10.11 19.67
CA PRO A 144 5.17 9.37 20.38
C PRO A 144 4.59 8.69 21.62
N GLN A 145 4.96 7.43 21.84
CA GLN A 145 4.65 6.70 23.07
C GLN A 145 5.62 7.07 24.20
#